data_AF-A0A2V2WLA9-F1
#
_entry.id   AF-A0A2V2WLA9-F1
#
_cell.length_a   1.000
_cell.length_b   1.000
_cell.length_c   1.000
_cell.angle_alpha   90.00
_cell.angle_beta   90.00
_cell.angle_gamma   90.00
#
_symmetry.space_group_name_H-M   'P 1'
#
loop_
_entity.id
_entity.type
_entity.pdbx_description
1 polymer ?
#
loop_
_entity_poly.entity_id
_entity_poly.type
_entity_poly.pdbx_seq_one_letter_code
_entity_poly.pdbx_strand_id
1 'polypeptide(L)'
;MGKVARMVLSYDESIIYSVSADGTLFVIEVREDGRPAQRDAGYCGDEVLVLASDVEDRQIAIESLTHTAGKLKAEIEGEEKRRSHEQNTRMRERAEEFKSEVSALEAEYAALWSAKAEQERSFVAVRLEKEAEAAPLLEELERAGQAEVQQLEDECTELQHQLDWSKSKYMQEVSDLEAQIERERRRGGRTLQRRRRKAKGGNAEN
;
A
#
# COMPACT_ATOMS: atom_id res chain seq x y z
N MET A 1 -86.80 68.41 67.24
CA MET A 1 -86.38 67.26 66.43
C MET A 1 -87.62 66.52 65.97
N GLY A 2 -87.77 66.32 64.65
CA GLY A 2 -88.91 65.61 64.07
C GLY A 2 -88.91 64.12 64.42
N LYS A 3 -90.08 63.47 64.31
CA LYS A 3 -90.22 62.03 64.51
C LYS A 3 -89.44 61.27 63.43
N VAL A 4 -88.66 60.26 63.80
CA VAL A 4 -87.97 59.38 62.85
C VAL A 4 -89.00 58.67 61.98
N ALA A 5 -88.90 58.83 60.66
CA ALA A 5 -89.79 58.22 59.68
C ALA A 5 -89.31 56.82 59.28
N ARG A 6 -88.00 56.64 59.10
CA ARG A 6 -87.42 55.33 58.75
C ARG A 6 -85.97 55.23 59.20
N MET A 7 -85.55 54.03 59.55
CA MET A 7 -84.17 53.71 59.87
C MET A 7 -83.77 52.39 59.20
N VAL A 8 -82.58 52.34 58.60
CA VAL A 8 -82.05 51.17 57.85
C VAL A 8 -80.55 51.04 58.11
N LEU A 9 -80.06 49.81 58.16
CA LEU A 9 -78.65 49.47 58.33
C LEU A 9 -77.98 49.20 56.98
N SER A 10 -76.68 49.51 56.84
CA SER A 10 -75.88 49.09 55.69
C SER A 10 -75.72 47.56 55.66
N TYR A 11 -75.38 47.02 54.48
CA TYR A 11 -75.24 45.58 54.27
C TYR A 11 -74.16 44.94 55.14
N ASP A 12 -73.09 45.69 55.41
CA ASP A 12 -71.97 45.30 56.26
C ASP A 12 -72.17 45.69 57.75
N GLU A 13 -73.38 46.12 58.11
CA GLU A 13 -73.80 46.49 59.46
C GLU A 13 -73.02 47.66 60.12
N SER A 14 -72.16 48.33 59.35
CA SER A 14 -71.24 49.37 59.84
C SER A 14 -71.86 50.78 59.90
N ILE A 15 -73.00 51.01 59.25
CA ILE A 15 -73.64 52.33 59.16
C ILE A 15 -75.16 52.23 59.34
N ILE A 16 -75.72 53.11 60.18
CA ILE A 16 -77.16 53.36 60.30
C ILE A 16 -77.52 54.62 59.53
N TYR A 17 -78.51 54.49 58.65
CA TYR A 17 -79.19 55.60 57.98
C TYR A 17 -80.53 55.87 58.66
N SER A 18 -80.74 57.08 59.16
CA SER A 18 -82.01 57.50 59.78
C SER A 18 -82.56 58.73 59.08
N VAL A 19 -83.82 58.65 58.64
CA VAL A 19 -84.52 59.75 57.98
C VAL A 19 -85.68 60.22 58.86
N SER A 20 -85.69 61.52 59.15
CA SER A 20 -86.78 62.19 59.88
C SER A 20 -87.95 62.52 58.96
N ALA A 21 -89.15 62.65 59.52
CA ALA A 21 -90.35 63.03 58.77
C ALA A 21 -90.26 64.43 58.11
N ASP A 22 -89.32 65.27 58.54
CA ASP A 22 -89.00 66.56 57.92
C ASP A 22 -88.02 66.45 56.73
N GLY A 23 -87.59 65.23 56.37
CA GLY A 23 -86.68 64.99 55.25
C GLY A 23 -85.19 65.06 55.61
N THR A 24 -84.85 65.31 56.87
CA THR A 24 -83.45 65.31 57.32
C THR A 24 -82.89 63.89 57.38
N LEU A 25 -81.74 63.65 56.73
CA LEU A 25 -81.00 62.38 56.78
C LEU A 25 -79.82 62.48 57.76
N PHE A 26 -79.74 61.51 58.66
CA PHE A 26 -78.61 61.29 59.55
C PHE A 26 -77.90 60.00 59.14
N VAL A 27 -76.57 60.07 58.99
CA VAL A 27 -75.69 58.92 58.71
C VAL A 27 -74.81 58.72 59.93
N ILE A 28 -74.93 57.55 60.56
CA ILE A 28 -74.25 57.24 61.81
C ILE A 28 -73.40 56.01 61.58
N GLU A 29 -72.09 56.15 61.72
CA GLU A 29 -71.18 55.00 61.72
C GLU A 29 -71.30 54.26 63.06
N VAL A 30 -71.54 52.95 62.98
CA VAL A 30 -71.62 52.05 64.12
C VAL A 30 -70.24 51.45 64.35
N ARG A 31 -69.64 51.75 65.51
CA ARG A 31 -68.39 51.16 65.98
C ARG A 31 -68.58 50.71 67.43
N GLU A 32 -68.07 49.54 67.78
CA GLU A 32 -68.18 48.99 69.14
C GLU A 32 -67.43 49.85 70.19
N ASP A 33 -66.49 50.69 69.75
CA ASP A 33 -65.47 51.35 70.59
C ASP A 33 -65.74 52.85 70.84
N GLY A 34 -66.76 53.44 70.21
CA GLY A 34 -67.16 54.84 70.39
C GLY A 34 -66.17 55.92 69.88
N ARG A 35 -65.14 55.55 69.10
CA ARG A 35 -64.15 56.50 68.54
C ARG A 35 -64.50 56.92 67.11
N PRO A 36 -64.32 58.20 66.71
CA PRO A 36 -64.61 58.67 65.34
C PRO A 36 -63.67 58.04 64.30
N ALA A 37 -64.18 57.73 63.11
CA ALA A 37 -63.40 57.09 62.05
C ALA A 37 -62.37 58.03 61.41
N GLN A 38 -61.12 57.57 61.39
CA GLN A 38 -60.07 58.12 60.53
C GLN A 38 -60.29 57.57 59.11
N ARG A 39 -60.59 58.46 58.16
CA ARG A 39 -60.76 58.10 56.74
C ARG A 39 -59.38 57.87 56.12
N ASP A 40 -58.97 56.61 55.97
CA ASP A 40 -57.83 56.26 55.12
C ASP A 40 -58.34 55.90 53.72
N ALA A 41 -58.15 56.82 52.78
CA ALA A 41 -58.40 56.60 51.36
C ALA A 41 -57.24 55.77 50.78
N GLY A 42 -57.48 54.50 50.44
CA GLY A 42 -56.44 53.70 49.79
C GLY A 42 -56.78 52.24 49.60
N TYR A 43 -57.73 51.94 48.72
CA TYR A 43 -57.78 50.62 48.08
C TYR A 43 -58.31 50.78 46.65
N CYS A 44 -57.39 50.89 45.69
CA CYS A 44 -57.64 50.83 44.24
C CYS A 44 -57.29 49.41 43.76
N GLY A 45 -58.11 48.85 42.86
CA GLY A 45 -58.08 47.43 42.45
C GLY A 45 -56.85 46.99 41.64
N ASP A 46 -56.78 45.68 41.39
CA ASP A 46 -55.78 44.93 40.60
C ASP A 46 -55.75 45.28 39.09
N GLU A 47 -56.07 46.51 38.73
CA GLU A 47 -56.11 46.98 37.34
C GLU A 47 -54.76 47.62 36.98
N VAL A 48 -53.99 46.93 36.13
CA VAL A 48 -52.77 47.49 35.52
C VAL A 48 -53.17 48.37 34.35
N LEU A 49 -53.05 49.68 34.51
CA LEU A 49 -53.27 50.65 33.45
C LEU A 49 -52.11 50.59 32.44
N VAL A 50 -52.41 50.14 31.22
CA VAL A 50 -51.48 50.18 30.08
C VAL A 50 -51.82 51.41 29.25
N LEU A 51 -50.84 52.29 29.06
CA LEU A 51 -51.01 53.45 28.19
C LEU A 51 -50.99 52.98 26.72
N ALA A 52 -51.80 53.61 25.86
CA ALA A 52 -51.78 53.34 24.43
C ALA A 52 -50.38 53.50 23.83
N SER A 53 -49.61 54.47 24.33
CA SER A 53 -48.20 54.68 23.97
C SER A 53 -47.31 53.46 24.25
N ASP A 54 -47.53 52.76 25.37
CA ASP A 54 -46.74 51.58 25.72
C ASP A 54 -47.01 50.40 24.78
N VAL A 55 -48.24 50.33 24.24
CA VAL A 55 -48.62 49.33 23.23
C VAL A 55 -47.99 49.69 21.88
N GLU A 56 -48.03 50.96 21.49
CA GLU A 56 -47.41 51.47 20.25
C GLU A 56 -45.89 51.28 20.25
N ASP A 57 -45.21 51.63 21.34
CA ASP A 57 -43.76 51.47 21.47
C ASP A 57 -43.34 49.99 21.40
N ARG A 58 -44.11 49.09 22.02
CA ARG A 58 -43.90 47.63 21.90
C ARG A 58 -44.16 47.13 20.49
N GLN A 59 -45.19 47.63 19.82
CA GLN A 59 -45.50 47.27 18.44
C GLN A 59 -44.35 47.66 17.51
N ILE A 60 -43.81 48.87 17.66
CA ILE A 60 -42.63 49.35 16.92
C ILE A 60 -41.41 48.46 17.20
N ALA A 61 -41.19 48.09 18.47
CA ALA A 61 -40.09 47.19 18.83
C ALA A 61 -40.24 45.79 18.20
N ILE A 62 -41.45 45.24 18.19
CA ILE A 62 -41.75 43.95 17.55
C ILE A 62 -41.53 44.03 16.03
N GLU A 63 -41.97 45.10 15.37
CA GLU A 63 -41.76 45.30 13.93
C GLU A 63 -40.27 45.44 13.59
N SER A 64 -39.51 46.18 14.40
CA SER A 64 -38.06 46.29 14.23
C SER A 64 -37.34 44.94 14.42
N LEU A 65 -37.71 44.19 15.44
CA LEU A 65 -37.13 42.87 15.72
C LEU A 65 -37.49 41.84 14.65
N THR A 66 -38.73 41.85 14.16
CA THR A 66 -39.14 40.95 13.08
C THR A 66 -38.44 41.29 11.76
N HIS A 67 -38.25 42.58 11.46
CA HIS A 67 -37.48 43.01 10.29
C HIS A 67 -36.01 42.58 10.38
N THR A 68 -35.36 42.79 11.53
CA THR A 68 -33.96 42.36 11.75
C THR A 68 -33.81 40.85 11.72
N ALA A 69 -34.74 40.08 12.29
CA ALA A 69 -34.76 38.63 12.19
C ALA A 69 -34.91 38.15 10.74
N GLY A 70 -35.79 38.79 9.96
CA GLY A 70 -35.95 38.51 8.52
C GLY A 70 -34.67 38.77 7.73
N LYS A 71 -33.98 39.89 8.01
CA LYS A 71 -32.69 40.22 7.38
C LYS A 71 -31.60 39.21 7.73
N LEU A 72 -31.44 38.88 9.02
CA LEU A 72 -30.45 37.89 9.46
C LEU A 72 -30.70 36.51 8.84
N LYS A 73 -31.96 36.10 8.73
CA LYS A 73 -32.32 34.83 8.08
C LYS A 73 -31.89 34.82 6.60
N ALA A 74 -32.16 35.90 5.87
CA ALA A 74 -31.74 36.01 4.47
C ALA A 74 -30.21 36.03 4.31
N GLU A 75 -29.49 36.70 5.22
CA GLU A 75 -28.02 36.68 5.24
C GLU A 75 -27.45 35.28 5.49
N ILE A 76 -27.98 34.55 6.49
CA ILE A 76 -27.57 33.17 6.79
C ILE A 76 -27.82 32.25 5.59
N GLU A 77 -29.03 32.30 5.01
CA GLU A 77 -29.35 31.48 3.83
C GLU A 77 -28.44 31.82 2.63
N GLY A 78 -28.06 33.09 2.47
CA GLY A 78 -27.11 33.53 1.46
C GLY A 78 -25.71 32.97 1.68
N GLU A 79 -25.21 33.03 2.91
CA GLU A 79 -23.90 32.48 3.28
C GLU A 79 -23.84 30.96 3.15
N GLU A 80 -24.90 30.25 3.56
CA GLU A 80 -24.98 28.79 3.41
C GLU A 80 -24.95 28.38 1.95
N LYS A 81 -25.70 29.06 1.08
CA LYS A 81 -25.67 28.83 -0.38
C LYS A 81 -24.29 29.07 -0.95
N ARG A 82 -23.63 30.17 -0.59
CA ARG A 82 -22.27 30.48 -1.04
C ARG A 82 -21.28 29.41 -0.59
N ARG A 83 -21.31 29.02 0.69
CA ARG A 83 -20.43 27.99 1.26
C ARG A 83 -20.64 26.64 0.58
N SER A 84 -21.89 26.24 0.38
CA SER A 84 -22.24 25.00 -0.32
C SER A 84 -21.73 25.00 -1.75
N HIS A 85 -21.89 26.12 -2.46
CA HIS A 85 -21.37 26.26 -3.82
C HIS A 85 -19.84 26.14 -3.87
N GLU A 86 -19.12 26.86 -3.00
CA GLU A 86 -17.65 26.79 -2.90
C GLU A 86 -17.16 25.37 -2.58
N GLN A 87 -17.82 24.68 -1.64
CA GLN A 87 -17.46 23.32 -1.29
C GLN A 87 -17.68 22.35 -2.46
N ASN A 88 -18.81 22.47 -3.17
CA ASN A 88 -19.10 21.65 -4.34
C ASN A 88 -18.11 21.89 -5.47
N THR A 89 -17.73 23.15 -5.71
CA THR A 89 -16.71 23.50 -6.71
C THR A 89 -15.38 22.87 -6.36
N ARG A 90 -14.90 23.00 -5.10
CA ARG A 90 -13.65 22.39 -4.65
C ARG A 90 -13.68 20.86 -4.74
N MET A 91 -14.81 20.23 -4.40
CA MET A 91 -14.95 18.78 -4.54
C MET A 91 -14.89 18.35 -6.00
N ARG A 92 -15.52 19.11 -6.90
CA ARG A 92 -15.48 18.82 -8.34
C ARG A 92 -14.08 19.00 -8.93
N GLU A 93 -13.39 20.07 -8.58
CA GLU A 93 -12.00 20.32 -9.02
C GLU A 93 -11.09 19.17 -8.58
N ARG A 94 -11.14 18.77 -7.31
CA ARG A 94 -10.38 17.60 -6.82
C ARG A 94 -10.74 16.30 -7.53
N ALA A 95 -12.03 16.08 -7.83
CA ALA A 95 -12.45 14.89 -8.53
C ALA A 95 -11.88 14.84 -9.96
N GLU A 96 -11.83 15.98 -10.66
CA GLU A 96 -11.22 16.06 -11.98
C GLU A 96 -9.69 15.92 -11.92
N GLU A 97 -9.03 16.49 -10.90
CA GLU A 97 -7.59 16.29 -10.65
C GLU A 97 -7.26 14.81 -10.47
N PHE A 98 -7.95 14.11 -9.56
CA PHE A 98 -7.74 12.68 -9.35
C PHE A 98 -8.02 11.84 -10.60
N LYS A 99 -9.05 12.19 -11.36
CA LYS A 99 -9.35 11.51 -12.62
C LYS A 99 -8.22 11.70 -13.64
N SER A 100 -7.66 12.91 -13.72
CA SER A 100 -6.51 13.21 -14.57
C SER A 100 -5.27 12.43 -14.13
N GLU A 101 -4.98 12.38 -12.83
CA GLU A 101 -3.86 11.62 -12.27
C GLU A 101 -3.98 10.11 -12.54
N VAL A 102 -5.17 9.53 -12.32
CA VAL A 102 -5.43 8.12 -12.63
C VAL A 102 -5.21 7.84 -14.12
N SER A 103 -5.74 8.69 -15.00
CA SER A 103 -5.56 8.52 -16.44
C SER A 103 -4.09 8.63 -16.87
N ALA A 104 -3.32 9.52 -16.24
CA ALA A 104 -1.88 9.65 -16.50
C ALA A 104 -1.11 8.40 -16.04
N LEU A 105 -1.41 7.89 -14.85
CA LEU A 105 -0.82 6.68 -14.31
C LEU A 105 -1.17 5.44 -15.14
N GLU A 106 -2.41 5.32 -15.62
CA GLU A 106 -2.82 4.23 -16.52
C GLU A 106 -2.04 4.27 -17.84
N ALA A 107 -1.83 5.47 -18.41
CA ALA A 107 -1.04 5.63 -19.62
C ALA A 107 0.44 5.28 -19.40
N GLU A 108 1.02 5.70 -18.27
CA GLU A 108 2.40 5.36 -17.90
C GLU A 108 2.56 3.85 -17.69
N TYR A 109 1.62 3.21 -16.98
CA TYR A 109 1.62 1.77 -16.77
C TYR A 109 1.53 1.00 -18.09
N ALA A 110 0.64 1.42 -19.00
CA ALA A 110 0.52 0.80 -20.32
C ALA A 110 1.80 0.95 -21.15
N ALA A 111 2.45 2.12 -21.09
CA ALA A 111 3.72 2.36 -21.77
C ALA A 111 4.85 1.49 -21.20
N LEU A 112 4.97 1.40 -19.87
CA LEU A 112 5.96 0.55 -19.20
C LEU A 112 5.73 -0.93 -19.50
N TRP A 113 4.48 -1.37 -19.51
CA TRP A 113 4.13 -2.74 -19.84
C TRP A 113 4.53 -3.10 -21.28
N SER A 114 4.24 -2.19 -22.23
CA SER A 114 4.66 -2.34 -23.63
C SER A 114 6.18 -2.38 -23.78
N ALA A 115 6.89 -1.45 -23.12
CA ALA A 115 8.36 -1.39 -23.14
C ALA A 115 8.99 -2.66 -22.55
N LYS A 116 8.43 -3.20 -21.46
CA LYS A 116 8.87 -4.47 -20.87
C LYS A 116 8.69 -5.62 -21.87
N ALA A 117 7.52 -5.72 -22.50
CA ALA A 117 7.25 -6.77 -23.47
C ALA A 117 8.18 -6.68 -24.69
N GLU A 118 8.50 -5.48 -25.14
CA GLU A 118 9.46 -5.26 -26.23
C GLU A 118 10.88 -5.64 -25.82
N GLN A 119 11.30 -5.27 -24.60
CA GLN A 119 12.61 -5.65 -24.06
C GLN A 119 12.75 -7.17 -23.94
N GLU A 120 11.71 -7.88 -23.47
CA GLU A 120 11.70 -9.34 -23.39
C GLU A 120 11.87 -9.99 -24.77
N ARG A 121 11.19 -9.46 -25.80
CA ARG A 121 11.33 -9.94 -27.19
C ARG A 121 12.72 -9.69 -27.73
N SER A 122 13.25 -8.47 -27.55
CA SER A 122 14.60 -8.11 -27.98
C SER A 122 15.65 -8.98 -27.29
N PHE A 123 15.51 -9.22 -25.99
CA PHE A 123 16.41 -10.08 -25.24
C PHE A 123 16.43 -11.52 -25.79
N VAL A 124 15.25 -12.10 -26.05
CA VAL A 124 15.16 -13.45 -26.64
C VAL A 124 15.79 -13.48 -28.04
N ALA A 125 15.56 -12.46 -28.87
CA ALA A 125 16.15 -12.38 -30.20
C ALA A 125 17.68 -12.33 -30.14
N VAL A 126 18.25 -11.45 -29.30
CA VAL A 126 19.71 -11.35 -29.11
C VAL A 126 20.28 -12.64 -28.57
N ARG A 127 19.59 -13.30 -27.63
CA ARG A 127 20.06 -14.59 -27.09
C ARG A 127 20.13 -15.66 -28.18
N LEU A 128 19.08 -15.77 -29.00
CA LEU A 128 19.05 -16.73 -30.11
C LEU A 128 20.11 -16.42 -31.18
N GLU A 129 20.34 -15.14 -31.47
CA GLU A 129 21.41 -14.71 -32.38
C GLU A 129 22.79 -15.13 -31.83
N LYS A 130 23.06 -14.89 -30.56
CA LYS A 130 24.33 -15.31 -29.92
C LYS A 130 24.48 -16.83 -29.83
N GLU A 131 23.41 -17.56 -29.57
CA GLU A 131 23.42 -19.03 -29.62
C GLU A 131 23.72 -19.52 -31.04
N ALA A 132 23.14 -18.89 -32.07
CA ALA A 132 23.37 -19.24 -33.47
C ALA A 132 24.80 -18.87 -33.94
N GLU A 133 25.36 -17.76 -33.48
CA GLU A 133 26.77 -17.38 -33.73
C GLU A 133 27.75 -18.35 -33.06
N ALA A 134 27.45 -18.79 -31.83
CA ALA A 134 28.34 -19.66 -31.05
C ALA A 134 28.33 -21.12 -31.55
N ALA A 135 27.20 -21.61 -32.06
CA ALA A 135 27.06 -22.99 -32.53
C ALA A 135 28.13 -23.45 -33.54
N PRO A 136 28.38 -22.75 -34.66
CA PRO A 136 29.41 -23.17 -35.62
C PRO A 136 30.83 -23.06 -35.05
N LEU A 137 31.10 -22.08 -34.19
CA LEU A 137 32.42 -21.92 -33.56
C LEU A 137 32.73 -23.10 -32.63
N LEU A 138 31.73 -23.59 -31.90
CA LEU A 138 31.87 -24.78 -31.07
C LEU A 138 32.07 -26.04 -31.94
N GLU A 139 31.31 -26.18 -33.02
CA GLU A 139 31.47 -27.31 -33.96
C GLU A 139 32.87 -27.33 -34.61
N GLU A 140 33.37 -26.17 -35.04
CA GLU A 140 34.72 -26.03 -35.59
C GLU A 140 35.81 -26.38 -34.56
N LEU A 141 35.64 -25.93 -33.32
CA LEU A 141 36.57 -26.24 -32.22
C LEU A 141 36.56 -27.73 -31.88
N GLU A 142 35.38 -28.35 -31.79
CA GLU A 142 35.23 -29.78 -31.56
C GLU A 142 35.88 -30.60 -32.68
N ARG A 143 35.67 -30.20 -33.94
CA ARG A 143 36.27 -30.84 -35.09
C ARG A 143 37.79 -30.71 -35.10
N ALA A 144 38.32 -29.55 -34.75
CA ALA A 144 39.76 -29.33 -34.64
C ALA A 144 40.37 -30.21 -33.55
N GLY A 145 39.73 -30.29 -32.38
CA GLY A 145 40.16 -31.16 -31.28
C GLY A 145 40.13 -32.64 -31.66
N GLN A 146 39.06 -33.09 -32.34
CA GLN A 146 38.98 -34.47 -32.85
C GLN A 146 40.09 -34.79 -33.86
N ALA A 147 40.42 -33.84 -34.75
CA ALA A 147 41.51 -34.01 -35.71
C ALA A 147 42.87 -34.13 -35.02
N GLU A 148 43.13 -33.33 -33.98
CA GLU A 148 44.36 -33.41 -33.18
C GLU A 148 44.46 -34.76 -32.45
N VAL A 149 43.36 -35.23 -31.85
CA VAL A 149 43.32 -36.56 -31.21
C VAL A 149 43.64 -37.65 -32.23
N GLN A 150 43.04 -37.62 -33.42
CA GLN A 150 43.31 -38.62 -34.46
C GLN A 150 44.79 -38.60 -34.90
N GLN A 151 45.40 -37.41 -35.06
CA GLN A 151 46.82 -37.30 -35.39
C GLN A 151 47.70 -37.93 -34.31
N LEU A 152 47.41 -37.68 -33.03
CA LEU A 152 48.15 -38.27 -31.92
C LEU A 152 47.96 -39.79 -31.85
N GLU A 153 46.77 -40.31 -32.15
CA GLU A 153 46.49 -41.74 -32.25
C GLU A 153 47.31 -42.40 -33.37
N ASP A 154 47.35 -41.76 -34.56
CA ASP A 154 48.13 -42.24 -35.70
C ASP A 154 49.63 -42.26 -35.38
N GLU A 155 50.16 -41.20 -34.76
CA GLU A 155 51.56 -41.12 -34.31
C GLU A 155 51.91 -42.20 -33.28
N CYS A 156 51.03 -42.41 -32.30
CA CYS A 156 51.20 -43.46 -31.29
C CYS A 156 51.18 -44.85 -31.93
N THR A 157 50.31 -45.08 -32.92
CA THR A 157 50.22 -46.33 -33.66
C THR A 157 51.48 -46.59 -34.48
N GLU A 158 52.00 -45.57 -35.16
CA GLU A 158 53.25 -45.65 -35.93
C GLU A 158 54.46 -45.94 -35.01
N LEU A 159 54.58 -45.23 -33.89
CA LEU A 159 55.63 -45.48 -32.89
C LEU A 159 55.53 -46.90 -32.32
N GLN A 160 54.31 -47.39 -32.08
CA GLN A 160 54.08 -48.75 -31.63
C GLN A 160 54.54 -49.78 -32.69
N HIS A 161 54.22 -49.55 -33.96
CA HIS A 161 54.70 -50.39 -35.06
C HIS A 161 56.23 -50.40 -35.17
N GLN A 162 56.89 -49.24 -35.05
CA GLN A 162 58.35 -49.15 -35.08
C GLN A 162 58.99 -49.86 -33.88
N LEU A 163 58.39 -49.73 -32.70
CA LEU A 163 58.82 -50.44 -31.50
C LEU A 163 58.71 -51.96 -31.68
N ASP A 164 57.59 -52.44 -32.24
CA ASP A 164 57.38 -53.88 -32.44
C ASP A 164 58.27 -54.44 -33.55
N TRP A 165 58.51 -53.67 -34.63
CA TRP A 165 59.46 -54.03 -35.67
C TRP A 165 60.88 -54.14 -35.15
N SER A 166 61.35 -53.14 -34.38
CA SER A 166 62.69 -53.15 -33.80
C SER A 166 62.87 -54.27 -32.78
N LYS A 167 61.89 -54.51 -31.91
CA LYS A 167 61.87 -55.68 -31.01
C LYS A 167 61.99 -56.98 -31.78
N SER A 168 61.22 -57.16 -32.84
CA SER A 168 61.25 -58.38 -33.68
C SER A 168 62.63 -58.59 -34.30
N LYS A 169 63.22 -57.53 -34.88
CA LYS A 169 64.57 -57.56 -35.44
C LYS A 169 65.62 -57.96 -34.40
N TYR A 170 65.61 -57.33 -33.22
CA TYR A 170 66.57 -57.66 -32.16
C TYR A 170 66.35 -59.06 -31.59
N MET A 171 65.11 -59.53 -31.45
CA MET A 171 64.82 -60.91 -31.06
C MET A 171 65.39 -61.91 -32.07
N GLN A 172 65.29 -61.61 -33.36
CA GLN A 172 65.87 -62.44 -34.41
C GLN A 172 67.41 -62.43 -34.36
N GLU A 173 68.04 -61.26 -34.20
CA GLU A 173 69.50 -61.14 -34.04
C GLU A 173 70.01 -61.91 -32.82
N VAL A 174 69.33 -61.82 -31.68
CA VAL A 174 69.65 -62.59 -30.47
C VAL A 174 69.54 -64.09 -30.74
N SER A 175 68.45 -64.54 -31.35
CA SER A 175 68.26 -65.95 -31.71
C SER A 175 69.36 -66.46 -32.66
N ASP A 176 69.75 -65.67 -33.66
CA ASP A 176 70.82 -66.02 -34.60
C ASP A 176 72.18 -66.10 -33.92
N LEU A 177 72.48 -65.16 -33.01
CA LEU A 177 73.70 -65.18 -32.20
C LEU A 177 73.73 -66.38 -31.26
N GLU A 178 72.62 -66.70 -30.58
CA GLU A 178 72.50 -67.90 -29.75
C GLU A 178 72.74 -69.18 -30.56
N ALA A 179 72.15 -69.26 -31.77
CA ALA A 179 72.37 -70.37 -32.68
C ALA A 179 73.83 -70.46 -33.16
N GLN A 180 74.49 -69.33 -33.40
CA GLN A 180 75.92 -69.28 -33.75
C GLN A 180 76.79 -69.77 -32.59
N ILE A 181 76.56 -69.26 -31.36
CA ILE A 181 77.27 -69.70 -30.16
C ILE A 181 77.11 -71.21 -29.96
N GLU A 182 75.90 -71.75 -30.14
CA GLU A 182 75.64 -73.18 -30.00
C GLU A 182 76.37 -74.00 -31.09
N ARG A 183 76.41 -73.51 -32.35
CA ARG A 183 77.21 -74.14 -33.42
C ARG A 183 78.70 -74.13 -33.10
N GLU A 184 79.24 -73.02 -32.57
CA GLU A 184 80.64 -72.91 -32.16
C GLU A 184 80.96 -73.83 -30.99
N ARG A 185 80.10 -73.91 -29.97
CA ARG A 185 80.23 -74.87 -28.87
C ARG A 185 80.27 -76.31 -29.38
N ARG A 186 79.38 -76.68 -30.32
CA ARG A 186 79.40 -78.00 -30.97
C ARG A 186 80.66 -78.24 -31.78
N ARG A 187 81.14 -77.25 -32.53
CA ARG A 187 82.39 -77.35 -33.32
C ARG A 187 83.60 -77.48 -32.41
N GLY A 188 83.72 -76.65 -31.38
CA GLY A 188 84.75 -76.70 -30.34
C GLY A 188 84.77 -78.03 -29.59
N GLY A 189 83.59 -78.55 -29.24
CA GLY A 189 83.43 -79.89 -28.67
C GLY A 189 83.96 -80.98 -29.61
N ARG A 190 83.66 -80.90 -30.91
CA ARG A 190 84.17 -81.85 -31.94
C ARG A 190 85.68 -81.74 -32.16
N THR A 191 86.28 -80.55 -32.13
CA THR A 191 87.74 -80.36 -32.23
C THR A 191 88.46 -80.85 -30.98
N LEU A 192 87.93 -80.59 -29.78
CA LEU A 192 88.43 -81.18 -28.54
C LEU A 192 88.35 -82.71 -28.55
N GLN A 193 87.25 -83.28 -29.07
CA GLN A 193 87.07 -84.72 -29.20
C GLN A 193 88.02 -85.33 -30.25
N ARG A 194 88.26 -84.65 -31.37
CA ARG A 194 89.28 -85.03 -32.37
C ARG A 194 90.70 -84.94 -31.83
N ARG A 195 91.04 -83.90 -31.05
CA ARG A 195 92.34 -83.79 -30.37
C ARG A 195 92.54 -84.90 -29.34
N ARG A 196 91.51 -85.22 -28.55
CA ARG A 196 91.52 -86.39 -27.65
C ARG A 196 91.72 -87.72 -28.40
N ARG A 197 91.15 -87.88 -29.59
CA ARG A 197 91.37 -89.07 -30.44
C ARG A 197 92.79 -89.13 -31.03
N LYS A 198 93.35 -88.02 -31.50
CA LYS A 198 94.75 -87.98 -31.98
C LYS A 198 95.77 -88.21 -30.85
N ALA A 199 95.53 -87.67 -29.65
CA ALA A 199 96.37 -87.94 -28.48
C ALA A 199 96.32 -89.41 -28.03
N LYS A 200 95.25 -90.15 -28.35
CA LYS A 200 95.16 -91.60 -28.13
C LYS A 200 95.69 -92.45 -29.29
N GLY A 201 95.84 -91.89 -30.49
CA GLY A 201 96.29 -92.60 -31.71
C GLY A 201 97.77 -92.43 -32.06
N GLY A 202 98.48 -91.47 -31.46
CA GLY A 202 99.93 -91.29 -31.64
C GLY A 202 100.81 -92.21 -30.78
N ASN A 203 100.29 -93.34 -30.31
CA ASN A 203 101.00 -94.27 -29.44
C ASN A 203 101.03 -95.72 -30.00
N ALA A 204 100.84 -95.88 -31.31
CA ALA A 204 101.01 -97.16 -32.00
C ALA A 204 101.61 -96.90 -33.39
N GLU A 205 102.63 -97.71 -33.71
CA GLU A 205 103.54 -97.71 -34.87
C GLU A 205 104.81 -96.85 -34.69
N ASN A 206 106.04 -97.33 -34.37
CA ASN A 206 106.68 -98.66 -34.17
C ASN A 206 106.12 -99.89 -34.89
#